data_AF-A0A942T433-F1
#
_entry.id   AF-A0A942T433-F1
#
_cell.length_a   1.000
_cell.length_b   1.000
_cell.length_c   1.000
_cell.angle_alpha   90.00
_cell.angle_beta   90.00
_cell.angle_gamma   90.00
#
_symmetry.space_group_name_H-M   'P 1'
#
loop_
_entity.id
_entity.type
_entity.pdbx_description
1 polymer ?
#
loop_
_entity_poly.entity_id
_entity_poly.type
_entity_poly.pdbx_seq_one_letter_code
_entity_poly.pdbx_strand_id
1 'polypeptide(L)' 'MNFQLDFIEDKVEFFEAGDLKTLEKKIANQIEVNKGILLGVHSVSHQVHVNEKGQTYFSAVVHFKKK' A
#
# COMPACT_ATOMS: atom_id res chain seq x y z
N MET A 1 -22.76 -8.90 27.52
CA MET A 1 -21.40 -8.73 26.95
C MET A 1 -21.45 -7.52 26.04
N ASN A 2 -20.62 -6.50 26.29
CA ASN A 2 -20.45 -5.39 25.34
C ASN A 2 -19.28 -5.77 24.43
N PHE A 3 -19.56 -6.04 23.16
CA PHE A 3 -18.53 -6.33 22.16
C PHE A 3 -18.03 -4.99 21.63
N GLN A 4 -16.88 -4.52 22.10
CA GLN A 4 -16.18 -3.38 21.51
C GLN A 4 -15.28 -3.90 20.40
N LEU A 5 -15.56 -3.46 19.17
CA LEU A 5 -14.69 -3.69 18.02
C LEU A 5 -13.82 -2.44 17.85
N ASP A 6 -12.53 -2.57 18.15
CA ASP A 6 -11.54 -1.56 17.78
C ASP A 6 -11.09 -1.82 16.35
N PHE A 7 -11.42 -0.87 15.47
CA PHE A 7 -11.01 -0.94 14.07
C PHE A 7 -9.68 -0.23 13.86
N ILE A 8 -8.90 -0.70 12.90
CA ILE A 8 -7.74 0.04 12.41
C ILE A 8 -8.27 1.27 11.67
N GLU A 9 -7.82 2.46 12.07
CA GLU A 9 -8.26 3.72 11.47
C GLU A 9 -7.34 4.16 10.33
N ASP A 10 -6.03 4.03 10.53
CA ASP A 10 -5.00 4.42 9.56
C ASP A 10 -3.93 3.33 9.44
N LYS A 11 -3.46 3.10 8.21
CA LYS A 11 -2.37 2.17 7.90
C LYS A 11 -1.54 2.72 6.75
N VAL A 12 -0.23 2.81 6.91
CA VAL A 12 0.69 3.21 5.84
C VAL A 12 1.52 2.00 5.44
N GLU A 13 1.57 1.70 4.15
CA GLU A 13 2.35 0.59 3.60
C GLU A 13 3.27 1.07 2.49
N PHE A 14 4.50 0.53 2.48
CA PHE A 14 5.52 0.80 1.48
C PHE A 14 5.63 -0.38 0.54
N PHE A 15 5.62 -0.11 -0.76
CA PHE A 15 5.78 -1.11 -1.80
C PHE A 15 6.98 -0.76 -2.66
N GLU A 16 7.66 -1.79 -3.14
CA GLU A 16 8.72 -1.65 -4.14
C GLU A 16 8.69 -2.81 -5.13
N ALA A 17 9.16 -2.55 -6.35
CA ALA A 17 9.38 -3.56 -7.37
C ALA A 17 10.42 -3.09 -8.40
N GLY A 18 10.96 -4.05 -9.17
CA GLY A 18 11.86 -3.76 -10.29
C GLY A 18 11.13 -3.25 -11.54
N ASP A 19 9.79 -3.32 -11.56
CA ASP A 19 8.97 -2.83 -12.65
C ASP A 19 7.59 -2.36 -12.13
N LEU A 20 6.98 -1.44 -12.88
CA LEU A 20 5.70 -0.82 -12.49
C LEU A 20 4.55 -1.82 -12.41
N LYS A 21 4.51 -2.81 -13.31
CA LYS A 21 3.43 -3.82 -13.36
C LYS A 21 3.42 -4.70 -12.11
N THR A 22 4.60 -5.07 -11.63
CA THR A 22 4.75 -5.81 -10.37
C THR A 22 4.37 -4.94 -9.18
N LEU A 23 4.73 -3.65 -9.17
CA LEU A 23 4.32 -2.71 -8.12
C LEU A 23 2.79 -2.58 -8.04
N GLU A 24 2.14 -2.35 -9.19
CA GLU A 24 0.68 -2.25 -9.30
C GLU A 24 -0.01 -3.51 -8.79
N LYS A 25 0.49 -4.69 -9.17
CA LYS A 25 -0.07 -5.97 -8.70
C LYS A 25 0.03 -6.12 -7.18
N LYS A 26 1.17 -5.74 -6.58
CA LYS A 26 1.36 -5.78 -5.13
C LYS A 26 0.35 -4.87 -4.42
N ILE A 27 0.20 -3.63 -4.89
CA ILE A 27 -0.75 -2.66 -4.32
C ILE A 27 -2.19 -3.17 -4.46
N ALA A 28 -2.58 -3.67 -5.65
CA ALA A 28 -3.92 -4.19 -5.90
C ALA A 28 -4.28 -5.38 -4.98
N ASN A 29 -3.34 -6.32 -4.80
CA ASN A 29 -3.53 -7.43 -3.87
C ASN A 29 -3.73 -6.92 -2.43
N GLN A 30 -2.95 -5.93 -2.00
CA GLN A 30 -3.07 -5.39 -0.65
C GLN A 30 -4.37 -4.60 -0.45
N ILE A 31 -4.89 -3.94 -1.50
CA ILE A 31 -6.21 -3.32 -1.47
C ILE A 31 -7.30 -4.36 -1.17
N GLU A 32 -7.28 -5.53 -1.81
CA GLU A 32 -8.27 -6.58 -1.54
C GLU A 32 -8.19 -7.11 -0.10
N VAL A 33 -6.98 -7.28 0.44
CA VAL A 33 -6.79 -7.66 1.85
C VAL A 33 -7.31 -6.57 2.79
N ASN A 34 -6.99 -5.30 2.52
CA ASN A 34 -7.37 -4.17 3.37
C ASN A 34 -8.90 -3.90 3.35
N LYS A 35 -9.60 -4.23 2.27
CA LYS A 35 -11.08 -4.21 2.24
C LYS A 35 -11.69 -5.13 3.30
N GLY A 36 -11.08 -6.29 3.56
CA GLY A 36 -11.53 -7.25 4.58
C GLY A 36 -11.49 -6.70 6.01
N ILE A 37 -10.71 -5.65 6.24
CA ILE A 37 -10.58 -4.94 7.53
C ILE A 37 -11.10 -3.50 7.47
N LEU A 38 -12.02 -3.22 6.52
CA LEU A 38 -12.71 -1.92 6.35
C LEU A 38 -11.81 -0.73 6.01
N LEU A 39 -10.60 -0.98 5.51
CA LEU A 39 -9.70 0.06 5.03
C LEU A 39 -9.85 0.26 3.52
N GLY A 40 -9.79 1.52 3.07
CA GLY A 40 -9.73 1.94 1.67
C GLY A 40 -8.48 2.79 1.40
N VAL A 41 -8.14 2.99 0.13
CA VAL A 41 -7.02 3.87 -0.25
C VAL A 41 -7.39 5.32 -0.01
N HIS A 42 -6.63 6.01 0.84
CA HIS A 42 -6.74 7.44 1.07
C HIS A 42 -5.82 8.25 0.15
N SER A 43 -4.55 7.83 0.03
CA SER A 43 -3.57 8.46 -0.86
C SER A 43 -2.50 7.48 -1.33
N VAL A 44 -1.87 7.80 -2.46
CA VAL A 44 -0.73 7.06 -3.03
C VAL A 44 0.32 8.07 -3.47
N SER A 45 1.57 7.85 -3.07
CA SER A 45 2.72 8.64 -3.53
C SER A 45 3.77 7.72 -4.14
N HIS A 46 4.21 8.03 -5.36
CA HIS A 46 5.18 7.23 -6.10
C HIS A 46 6.57 7.88 -6.03
N GLN A 47 7.60 7.05 -5.95
CA GLN A 47 8.98 7.46 -6.11
C GLN A 47 9.70 6.46 -7.02
N VAL A 48 10.59 6.97 -7.85
CA VAL A 48 11.48 6.14 -8.67
C VAL A 48 12.91 6.45 -8.25
N HIS A 49 13.67 5.40 -7.96
CA HIS A 49 15.07 5.52 -7.58
C HIS A 49 15.92 4.68 -8.52
N VAL A 50 17.01 5.25 -9.02
CA VAL A 50 18.01 4.53 -9.82
C VAL A 50 19.22 4.31 -8.94
N ASN A 51 19.60 3.06 -8.72
CA ASN A 51 20.78 2.75 -7.91
C ASN A 51 22.08 3.00 -8.69
N GLU A 52 23.22 2.90 -8.01
CA GLU A 52 24.56 3.09 -8.59
C GLU A 52 24.88 2.13 -9.76
N LYS A 53 24.16 1.01 -9.86
CA LYS A 53 24.29 0.01 -10.93
C LYS A 53 23.35 0.28 -12.11
N GLY A 54 22.60 1.38 -12.10
CA GLY A 54 21.64 1.74 -13.15
C GLY A 54 20.31 0.98 -13.09
N GLN A 55 20.02 0.26 -12.01
CA GLN A 55 18.76 -0.44 -11.83
C GLN A 55 17.70 0.51 -11.29
N THR A 56 16.55 0.55 -11.98
CA THR A 56 15.40 1.34 -11.58
C THR A 56 14.54 0.56 -10.59
N TYR A 57 14.32 1.15 -9.42
CA TYR A 57 13.33 0.70 -8.43
C TYR A 57 12.13 1.62 -8.47
N PHE A 58 10.96 1.01 -8.58
CA PHE A 58 9.68 1.69 -8.46
C PHE A 58 9.17 1.47 -7.05
N SER A 59 8.91 2.55 -6.32
CA SER A 59 8.35 2.49 -4.98
C SER A 59 7.07 3.32 -4.86
N ALA A 60 6.22 2.92 -3.94
CA ALA A 60 5.02 3.66 -3.60
C ALA A 60 4.76 3.59 -2.10
N VAL A 61 4.28 4.70 -1.54
CA VAL A 61 3.68 4.78 -0.20
C VAL A 61 2.18 4.85 -0.39
N VAL A 62 1.46 3.91 0.22
CA VAL A 62 0.00 3.89 0.20
C VAL A 62 -0.51 4.13 1.60
N HIS A 63 -1.28 5.20 1.78
CA HIS A 63 -2.03 5.46 2.99
C HIS A 63 -3.41 4.85 2.82
N PHE A 64 -3.69 3.82 3.61
CA PHE A 64 -5.01 3.25 3.78
C PHE A 64 -5.68 3.87 5.00
N LYS A 65 -6.97 4.17 4.86
CA LYS A 65 -7.80 4.74 5.91
C LYS A 65 -9.13 4.03 5.99
N LYS A 66 -9.70 3.94 7.18
CA LYS A 66 -11.06 3.42 7.37
C LYS A 66 -12.03 4.16 6.46
N LYS A 67 -12.91 3.40 5.83
CA LYS A 67 -14.01 3.93 5.03
C LYS A 67 -15.08 4.61 5.89
#